data_AF-A0A1Y3UGW7-F1
#
_entry.id   AF-A0A1Y3UGW7-F1
#
_cell.length_a   1.000
_cell.length_b   1.000
_cell.length_c   1.000
_cell.angle_alpha   90.00
_cell.angle_beta   90.00
_cell.angle_gamma   90.00
#
_symmetry.space_group_name_H-M   'P 1'
#
loop_
_entity.id
_entity.type
_entity.pdbx_description
1 polymer ?
#
loop_
_entity_poly.entity_id
_entity_poly.type
_entity_poly.pdbx_seq_one_letter_code
_entity_poly.pdbx_strand_id
1 'polypeptide(L)'
;MREALAEARAAAAEGEVPIGAVVVYEGQIIARAHNRREQDENPSAHAEFSAMLAAARALGCWRLTGCTVYVTLEPCAMCAGLMVNARVSRCVYGAADPKGGALGTLYQLNDDSRLNHAFSVTAGVLEDECAEVLQSFFAELRAARRSEAQPKEACTQCAGRAEAAGGAGAENSQAKGEGDAREAAGCAQQGGKPRVALTGIRAPRVLVAIDSFKGSATSGQAERWVAEGIRHAAPEAQVSCIPVADGGEGTVEAVRAACGGTLQELEVTGPFGRTVRAHYLQGESELADGDATGAWAVIEMAEAAGIGYSPCTAQAALAASTRGVGELVRDAVAQGTRRIYLGLGGSATSDGGAGFLQALGARVADAAGDDVAPGLFGLRDVVRIDLAPALRTLAGVELVVLADVRNPLVGPRGAVRVFGPQKGLAELDGEELAEADGWTAAYAARLTEARDALDGTDMQVGAPGKRPRSLAGVPGAGAAGGLAAAALALGARLSSGVDAVLDLAGFDAAVRTADLVITGEGTLDAQTAAGKAPVGIARRAKAVNPRVPVIAVCGGRTDDLDAVYQAGIDLVLPIVRRPMPLEQALSPEETRANLRTAGEAALRAYLLRAGR
;
A
#
# COMPACT_ATOMS: atom_id res chain seq x y z
N MET A 1 -27.44 29.50 17.65
CA MET A 1 -26.34 29.89 16.75
C MET A 1 -25.33 30.84 17.40
N ARG A 2 -25.70 32.01 17.92
CA ARG A 2 -24.72 32.93 18.56
C ARG A 2 -23.89 32.28 19.68
N GLU A 3 -24.49 31.40 20.47
CA GLU A 3 -23.76 30.60 21.48
C GLU A 3 -22.77 29.63 20.85
N ALA A 4 -23.11 29.01 19.71
CA ALA A 4 -22.18 28.17 18.95
C ALA A 4 -21.04 29.00 18.32
N LEU A 5 -21.30 30.25 17.93
CA LEU A 5 -20.26 31.20 17.50
C LEU A 5 -19.33 31.60 18.65
N ALA A 6 -19.83 31.72 19.88
CA ALA A 6 -19.00 31.95 21.05
C ALA A 6 -18.04 30.78 21.29
N GLU A 7 -18.53 29.54 21.17
CA GLU A 7 -17.71 28.32 21.21
C GLU A 7 -16.69 28.26 20.06
N ALA A 8 -17.08 28.62 18.83
CA ALA A 8 -16.16 28.68 17.70
C ALA A 8 -15.00 29.67 17.93
N ARG A 9 -15.28 30.83 18.56
CA ARG A 9 -14.25 31.81 18.95
C ARG A 9 -13.36 31.29 20.08
N ALA A 10 -13.90 30.48 21.00
CA ALA A 10 -13.10 29.81 22.01
C ALA A 10 -12.12 28.82 21.37
N ALA A 11 -12.56 28.00 20.42
CA ALA A 11 -11.66 27.14 19.64
C ALA A 11 -10.55 27.94 18.94
N ALA A 12 -10.88 29.06 18.27
CA ALA A 12 -9.87 29.91 17.63
C ALA A 12 -8.80 30.37 18.63
N ALA A 13 -9.21 30.80 19.83
CA ALA A 13 -8.30 31.29 20.87
C ALA A 13 -7.38 30.18 21.41
N GLU A 14 -7.82 28.92 21.34
CA GLU A 14 -7.04 27.73 21.71
C GLU A 14 -6.18 27.18 20.57
N GLY A 15 -6.21 27.81 19.38
CA GLY A 15 -5.47 27.35 18.19
C GLY A 15 -6.13 26.20 17.44
N GLU A 16 -7.40 25.92 17.75
CA GLU A 16 -8.22 24.89 17.11
C GLU A 16 -9.01 25.45 15.93
N VAL A 17 -9.40 24.58 14.99
CA VAL A 17 -10.28 24.98 13.87
C VAL A 17 -11.59 25.52 14.46
N PRO A 18 -12.01 26.76 14.16
CA PRO A 18 -13.04 27.45 14.92
C PRO A 18 -14.46 27.02 14.53
N ILE A 19 -14.82 25.84 15.01
CA ILE A 19 -16.17 25.29 14.91
C ILE A 19 -16.70 25.12 16.33
N GLY A 20 -17.91 25.61 16.54
CA GLY A 20 -18.61 25.51 17.81
C GLY A 20 -19.99 24.92 17.62
N ALA A 21 -20.48 24.21 18.63
CA ALA A 21 -21.78 23.57 18.63
C ALA A 21 -22.46 23.66 19.99
N VAL A 22 -23.79 23.76 19.96
CA VAL A 22 -24.63 23.69 21.17
C VAL A 22 -25.81 22.75 20.93
N VAL A 23 -26.21 22.03 21.98
CA VAL A 23 -27.39 21.16 21.95
C VAL A 23 -28.49 21.78 22.81
N VAL A 24 -29.66 21.94 22.22
CA VAL A 24 -30.85 22.50 22.86
C VAL A 24 -31.91 21.43 23.05
N TYR A 25 -32.45 21.33 24.25
CA TYR A 25 -33.59 20.47 24.59
C TYR A 25 -34.62 21.31 25.36
N GLU A 26 -35.89 21.25 24.95
CA GLU A 26 -36.99 22.04 25.56
C GLU A 26 -36.71 23.54 25.69
N GLY A 27 -36.03 24.11 24.68
CA GLY A 27 -35.67 25.53 24.65
C GLY A 27 -34.49 25.93 25.53
N GLN A 28 -33.85 24.97 26.22
CA GLN A 28 -32.68 25.20 27.06
C GLN A 28 -31.41 24.60 26.43
N ILE A 29 -30.28 25.31 26.52
CA ILE A 29 -28.98 24.78 26.09
C ILE A 29 -28.47 23.83 27.17
N ILE A 30 -28.42 22.54 26.85
CA ILE A 30 -28.00 21.48 27.76
C ILE A 30 -26.53 21.09 27.58
N ALA A 31 -25.91 21.47 26.46
CA ALA A 31 -24.50 21.25 26.21
C ALA A 31 -23.93 22.29 25.24
N ARG A 32 -22.65 22.60 25.43
CA ARG A 32 -21.83 23.45 24.56
C ARG A 32 -20.48 22.77 24.37
N ALA A 33 -19.93 22.83 23.17
CA ALA A 33 -18.57 22.41 22.89
C ALA A 33 -18.03 23.09 21.64
N HIS A 34 -16.71 23.03 21.49
CA HIS A 34 -15.99 23.44 20.29
C HIS A 34 -15.00 22.35 19.89
N ASN A 35 -14.40 22.49 18.71
CA ASN A 35 -13.35 21.58 18.26
C ASN A 35 -12.15 21.61 19.21
N ARG A 36 -11.64 20.42 19.55
CA ARG A 36 -10.48 20.21 20.43
C ARG A 36 -9.58 19.09 19.88
N ARG A 37 -9.47 19.00 18.55
CA ARG A 37 -8.83 17.85 17.89
C ARG A 37 -7.34 17.79 18.22
N GLU A 38 -6.67 18.93 18.18
CA GLU A 38 -5.23 19.04 18.44
C GLU A 38 -4.95 18.93 19.95
N GLN A 39 -5.75 19.58 20.78
CA GLN A 39 -5.58 19.63 22.23
C GLN A 39 -5.88 18.27 22.90
N ASP A 40 -6.93 17.57 22.47
CA ASP A 40 -7.32 16.29 23.05
C ASP A 40 -6.64 15.10 22.35
N GLU A 41 -5.81 15.34 21.32
CA GLU A 41 -5.23 14.32 20.44
C GLU A 41 -6.26 13.29 19.95
N ASN A 42 -7.50 13.75 19.75
CA ASN A 42 -8.65 12.90 19.48
C ASN A 42 -9.30 13.26 18.14
N PRO A 43 -9.24 12.38 17.13
CA PRO A 43 -9.79 12.67 15.81
C PRO A 43 -11.32 12.84 15.80
N SER A 44 -12.01 12.40 16.86
CA SER A 44 -13.46 12.57 17.03
C SER A 44 -13.87 13.82 17.81
N ALA A 45 -12.92 14.61 18.35
CA ALA A 45 -13.19 15.79 19.17
C ALA A 45 -13.67 17.02 18.36
N HIS A 46 -14.67 16.78 17.50
CA HIS A 46 -15.42 17.81 16.80
C HIS A 46 -16.48 18.41 17.72
N ALA A 47 -16.82 19.67 17.47
CA ALA A 47 -17.75 20.43 18.29
C ALA A 47 -19.10 19.71 18.46
N GLU A 48 -19.70 19.20 17.38
CA GLU A 48 -21.00 18.52 17.42
C GLU A 48 -20.91 17.21 18.18
N PHE A 49 -19.85 16.44 17.94
CA PHE A 49 -19.63 15.16 18.59
C PHE A 49 -19.49 15.34 20.10
N SER A 50 -18.63 16.26 20.52
CA SER A 50 -18.40 16.61 21.93
C SER A 50 -19.66 17.16 22.60
N ALA A 51 -20.39 18.06 21.93
CA ALA A 51 -21.63 18.64 22.46
C ALA A 51 -22.73 17.59 22.61
N MET A 52 -22.85 16.64 21.67
CA MET A 52 -23.82 15.55 21.75
C MET A 52 -23.49 14.55 22.84
N LEU A 53 -22.22 14.19 23.03
CA LEU A 53 -21.81 13.34 24.16
C LEU A 53 -22.08 14.03 25.50
N ALA A 54 -21.82 15.33 25.60
CA ALA A 54 -22.15 16.11 26.79
C ALA A 54 -23.66 16.19 27.03
N ALA A 55 -24.46 16.38 25.98
CA ALA A 55 -25.92 16.38 26.06
C ALA A 55 -26.48 15.03 26.52
N ALA A 56 -25.94 13.92 25.99
CA ALA A 56 -26.34 12.58 26.40
C ALA A 56 -26.05 12.32 27.89
N ARG A 57 -24.89 12.79 28.38
CA ARG A 57 -24.57 12.76 29.82
C ARG A 57 -25.53 13.63 30.64
N ALA A 58 -25.84 14.83 30.18
CA ALA A 58 -26.76 15.75 30.87
C ALA A 58 -28.18 15.18 30.99
N LEU A 59 -28.65 14.46 29.96
CA LEU A 59 -29.97 13.82 29.95
C LEU A 59 -29.97 12.42 30.60
N GLY A 60 -28.80 11.88 30.97
CA GLY A 60 -28.67 10.51 31.46
C GLY A 60 -29.11 9.45 30.44
N CYS A 61 -29.14 9.79 29.15
CA CYS A 61 -29.65 8.95 28.07
C CYS A 61 -28.87 9.20 26.78
N TRP A 62 -28.56 8.13 26.04
CA TRP A 62 -27.88 8.25 24.74
C TRP A 62 -28.80 8.79 23.63
N ARG A 63 -30.13 8.67 23.79
CA ARG A 63 -31.11 9.17 22.82
C ARG A 63 -31.30 10.67 23.03
N LEU A 64 -31.06 11.44 21.97
CA LEU A 64 -31.22 12.89 21.89
C LEU A 64 -32.47 13.27 21.08
N THR A 65 -33.52 12.46 21.16
CA THR A 65 -34.82 12.79 20.54
C THR A 65 -35.43 14.02 21.20
N GLY A 66 -35.92 14.96 20.40
CA GLY A 66 -36.37 16.28 20.83
C GLY A 66 -35.23 17.32 20.88
N CYS A 67 -33.97 16.92 20.76
CA CYS A 67 -32.85 17.85 20.74
C CYS A 67 -32.68 18.52 19.37
N THR A 68 -32.28 19.80 19.39
CA THR A 68 -31.77 20.54 18.24
C THR A 68 -30.28 20.80 18.41
N VAL A 69 -29.46 20.37 17.45
CA VAL A 69 -28.03 20.69 17.40
C VAL A 69 -27.85 21.95 16.56
N TYR A 70 -27.21 22.97 17.13
CA TYR A 70 -26.76 24.16 16.40
C TYR A 70 -25.25 24.08 16.23
N VAL A 71 -24.74 24.29 15.02
CA VAL A 71 -23.29 24.25 14.73
C VAL A 71 -22.91 25.35 13.74
N THR A 72 -21.71 25.93 13.87
CA THR A 72 -21.29 27.05 13.01
C THR A 72 -20.98 26.62 11.57
N LEU A 73 -20.52 25.40 11.35
CA LEU A 73 -20.21 24.82 10.04
C LEU A 73 -21.08 23.57 9.78
N GLU A 74 -21.42 23.29 8.52
CA GLU A 74 -22.15 22.08 8.14
C GLU A 74 -21.45 20.81 8.67
N PRO A 75 -22.17 19.91 9.38
CA PRO A 75 -21.60 18.69 9.91
C PRO A 75 -20.97 17.77 8.87
N CYS A 76 -19.82 17.19 9.23
CA CYS A 76 -19.20 16.15 8.44
C CYS A 76 -19.92 14.79 8.57
N ALA A 77 -19.54 13.81 7.74
CA ALA A 77 -20.16 12.48 7.73
C ALA A 77 -20.14 11.78 9.11
N MET A 78 -19.09 11.98 9.91
CA MET A 78 -18.99 11.45 11.27
C MET A 78 -20.03 12.10 12.20
N CYS A 79 -20.07 13.43 12.26
CA CYS A 79 -20.99 14.17 13.13
C CYS A 79 -22.44 13.94 12.72
N ALA A 80 -22.74 13.97 11.42
CA ALA A 80 -24.06 13.66 10.89
C ALA A 80 -24.46 12.20 11.17
N GLY A 81 -23.54 11.24 11.01
CA GLY A 81 -23.78 9.84 11.38
C GLY A 81 -24.06 9.65 12.88
N LEU A 82 -23.39 10.42 13.74
CA LEU A 82 -23.71 10.43 15.17
C LEU A 82 -25.12 10.98 15.41
N MET A 83 -25.56 12.03 14.70
CA MET A 83 -26.94 12.57 14.80
C MET A 83 -27.99 11.52 14.43
N VAL A 84 -27.75 10.74 13.38
CA VAL A 84 -28.58 9.58 13.01
C VAL A 84 -28.64 8.58 14.17
N ASN A 85 -27.48 8.14 14.67
CA ASN A 85 -27.39 7.14 15.72
C ASN A 85 -27.99 7.61 17.05
N ALA A 86 -27.82 8.88 17.40
CA ALA A 86 -28.35 9.48 18.63
C ALA A 86 -29.81 9.91 18.52
N ARG A 87 -30.46 9.76 17.36
CA ARG A 87 -31.88 10.11 17.15
C ARG A 87 -32.19 11.60 17.35
N VAL A 88 -31.28 12.48 16.94
CA VAL A 88 -31.45 13.94 16.99
C VAL A 88 -32.65 14.34 16.13
N SER A 89 -33.47 15.30 16.59
CA SER A 89 -34.66 15.71 15.83
C SER A 89 -34.37 16.77 14.77
N ARG A 90 -33.39 17.63 15.02
CA ARG A 90 -33.05 18.73 14.13
C ARG A 90 -31.58 19.14 14.20
N CYS A 91 -31.00 19.47 13.06
CA CYS A 91 -29.72 20.17 12.97
C CYS A 91 -29.92 21.55 12.33
N VAL A 92 -29.25 22.56 12.87
CA VAL A 92 -29.21 23.92 12.33
C VAL A 92 -27.75 24.31 12.17
N TYR A 93 -27.31 24.60 10.94
CA TYR A 93 -25.93 24.99 10.69
C TYR A 93 -25.81 26.39 10.08
N GLY A 94 -24.66 27.02 10.29
CA GLY A 94 -24.32 28.33 9.77
C GLY A 94 -23.84 28.25 8.33
N ALA A 95 -22.52 28.14 8.14
CA ALA A 95 -21.91 28.05 6.82
C ALA A 95 -21.92 26.62 6.26
N ALA A 96 -22.06 26.48 4.94
CA ALA A 96 -21.89 25.20 4.26
C ALA A 96 -20.42 24.74 4.27
N ASP A 97 -20.18 23.43 4.21
CA ASP A 97 -18.83 22.86 4.12
C ASP A 97 -18.61 22.19 2.75
N PRO A 98 -17.92 22.87 1.80
CA PRO A 98 -17.68 22.33 0.46
C PRO A 98 -16.76 21.10 0.44
N LYS A 99 -16.06 20.78 1.54
CA LYS A 99 -15.09 19.68 1.60
C LYS A 99 -15.55 18.51 2.46
N GLY A 100 -16.37 18.78 3.48
CA GLY A 100 -16.80 17.77 4.45
C GLY A 100 -18.32 17.64 4.64
N GLY A 101 -19.11 18.58 4.12
CA GLY A 101 -20.53 18.72 4.43
C GLY A 101 -21.38 17.51 4.06
N ALA A 102 -22.08 16.94 5.04
CA ALA A 102 -22.85 15.71 4.87
C ALA A 102 -24.37 15.87 5.01
N LEU A 103 -24.87 17.12 5.08
CA LEU A 103 -26.30 17.44 5.26
C LEU A 103 -26.91 18.15 4.03
N GLY A 104 -26.21 18.13 2.90
CA GLY A 104 -26.68 18.65 1.61
C GLY A 104 -25.57 18.92 0.60
N THR A 105 -24.33 19.09 1.05
CA THR A 105 -23.24 19.51 0.15
C THR A 105 -22.57 18.33 -0.58
N LEU A 106 -22.03 17.34 0.13
CA LEU A 106 -21.44 16.13 -0.46
C LEU A 106 -22.30 14.88 -0.25
N TYR A 107 -23.03 14.86 0.87
CA TYR A 107 -23.93 13.76 1.25
C TYR A 107 -25.24 14.33 1.78
N GLN A 108 -26.26 13.47 1.89
CA GLN A 108 -27.58 13.80 2.43
C GLN A 108 -27.96 12.83 3.57
N LEU A 109 -27.12 12.71 4.60
CA LEU A 109 -27.29 11.67 5.63
C LEU A 109 -28.51 11.86 6.52
N ASN A 110 -29.05 13.08 6.62
CA ASN A 110 -30.24 13.37 7.41
C ASN A 110 -31.54 12.82 6.80
N ASP A 111 -31.54 12.44 5.52
CA ASP A 111 -32.73 11.99 4.77
C ASP A 111 -32.43 10.75 3.91
N ASP A 112 -31.36 10.00 4.21
CA ASP A 112 -31.03 8.78 3.50
C ASP A 112 -31.96 7.64 3.94
N SER A 113 -32.80 7.16 3.02
CA SER A 113 -33.80 6.11 3.27
C SER A 113 -33.21 4.75 3.67
N ARG A 114 -31.91 4.53 3.48
CA ARG A 114 -31.20 3.33 3.92
C ARG A 114 -30.83 3.40 5.41
N LEU A 115 -30.83 4.60 6.00
CA LEU A 115 -30.51 4.83 7.40
C LEU A 115 -31.77 4.76 8.25
N ASN A 116 -31.59 4.37 9.52
CA ASN A 116 -32.70 4.03 10.40
C ASN A 116 -33.35 5.25 11.08
N HIS A 117 -32.87 6.46 10.82
CA HIS A 117 -33.33 7.72 11.43
C HIS A 117 -33.19 8.87 10.43
N ALA A 118 -34.19 9.74 10.36
CA ALA A 118 -34.15 10.98 9.59
C ALA A 118 -34.37 12.19 10.50
N PHE A 119 -33.78 13.32 10.17
CA PHE A 119 -33.90 14.55 10.95
C PHE A 119 -33.95 15.80 10.07
N SER A 120 -34.58 16.85 10.60
CA SER A 120 -34.74 18.11 9.88
C SER A 120 -33.46 18.92 9.88
N VAL A 121 -33.19 19.61 8.77
CA VAL A 121 -32.00 20.46 8.60
C VAL A 121 -32.43 21.89 8.29
N THR A 122 -31.76 22.86 8.91
CA THR A 122 -31.88 24.28 8.57
C THR A 122 -30.49 24.85 8.33
N ALA A 123 -30.19 25.18 7.08
CA ALA A 123 -28.92 25.74 6.65
C ALA A 123 -28.91 27.28 6.73
N GLY A 124 -27.73 27.88 6.74
CA GLY A 124 -27.55 29.32 6.47
C GLY A 124 -27.82 30.26 7.65
N VAL A 125 -27.93 29.76 8.89
CA VAL A 125 -28.25 30.62 10.03
C VAL A 125 -27.00 31.35 10.50
N LEU A 126 -26.96 32.68 10.32
CA LEU A 126 -25.75 33.50 10.55
C LEU A 126 -24.56 33.02 9.71
N GLU A 127 -24.82 32.64 8.46
CA GLU A 127 -23.82 32.08 7.54
C GLU A 127 -22.58 32.95 7.40
N ASP A 128 -22.75 34.24 7.12
CA ASP A 128 -21.63 35.18 6.93
C ASP A 128 -20.73 35.25 8.17
N GLU A 129 -21.32 35.37 9.37
CA GLU A 129 -20.57 35.42 10.63
C GLU A 129 -19.83 34.10 10.90
N CYS A 130 -20.44 32.95 10.56
CA CYS A 130 -19.82 31.64 10.73
C CYS A 130 -18.68 31.42 9.75
N ALA A 131 -18.84 31.84 8.49
CA ALA A 131 -17.82 31.77 7.47
C ALA A 131 -16.64 32.71 7.79
N GLU A 132 -16.92 33.93 8.25
CA GLU A 132 -15.91 34.94 8.58
C GLU A 132 -14.95 34.46 9.68
N VAL A 133 -15.46 33.85 10.75
CA VAL A 133 -14.63 33.31 11.83
C VAL A 133 -13.66 32.24 11.30
N LEU A 134 -14.14 31.32 10.46
CA LEU A 134 -13.32 30.26 9.88
C LEU A 134 -12.28 30.80 8.89
N GLN A 135 -12.69 31.74 8.03
CA GLN A 135 -11.81 32.37 7.04
C GLN A 135 -10.71 33.20 7.71
N SER A 136 -11.04 33.95 8.77
CA SER A 136 -10.10 34.77 9.52
C SER A 136 -9.02 33.91 10.18
N PHE A 137 -9.42 32.82 10.85
CA PHE A 137 -8.48 31.87 11.44
C PHE A 137 -7.46 31.32 10.44
N PHE A 138 -7.91 30.85 9.28
CA PHE A 138 -6.98 30.35 8.26
C PHE A 138 -6.17 31.48 7.59
N ALA A 139 -6.70 32.70 7.50
CA ALA A 139 -5.95 33.85 7.00
C ALA A 139 -4.81 34.22 7.95
N GLU A 140 -5.07 34.24 9.26
CA GLU A 140 -4.07 34.46 10.32
C GLU A 140 -3.02 33.35 10.32
N LEU A 141 -3.42 32.07 10.24
CA LEU A 141 -2.49 30.95 10.17
C LEU A 141 -1.56 31.04 8.94
N ARG A 142 -2.10 31.44 7.78
CA ARG A 142 -1.31 31.68 6.56
C ARG A 142 -0.42 32.91 6.69
N ALA A 143 -0.88 33.96 7.37
CA ALA A 143 -0.09 35.17 7.61
C ALA A 143 1.08 34.88 8.56
N ALA A 144 0.86 34.17 9.66
CA ALA A 144 1.89 33.71 10.60
C ALA A 144 2.96 32.86 9.89
N ARG A 145 2.53 31.91 9.05
CA ARG A 145 3.44 31.09 8.22
C ARG A 145 4.22 31.92 7.19
N ARG A 146 3.69 33.05 6.72
CA ARG A 146 4.38 33.98 5.80
C ARG A 146 5.31 34.95 6.52
N SER A 147 4.97 35.42 7.71
CA SER A 147 5.86 36.26 8.54
C SER A 147 7.05 35.48 9.08
N GLU A 148 6.91 34.18 9.31
CA GLU A 148 8.05 33.27 9.57
C GLU A 148 8.92 33.04 8.32
N ALA A 149 8.48 33.50 7.15
CA ALA A 149 9.06 33.19 5.85
C ALA A 149 9.27 34.44 4.95
N GLN A 150 9.94 35.51 5.39
CA GLN A 150 10.55 36.57 4.51
C GLN A 150 11.39 37.63 5.27
N PRO A 151 12.31 38.41 4.62
CA PRO A 151 13.59 38.05 3.99
C PRO A 151 14.82 38.67 4.71
N LYS A 152 16.00 38.03 4.64
CA LYS A 152 17.27 38.64 5.07
C LYS A 152 17.62 39.85 4.19
N GLU A 153 18.06 40.92 4.84
CA GLU A 153 18.35 42.27 4.34
C GLU A 153 19.07 42.33 2.99
N ALA A 154 18.68 43.32 2.19
CA ALA A 154 19.27 43.65 0.91
C ALA A 154 20.74 44.06 1.07
N CYS A 155 21.64 43.26 0.49
CA CYS A 155 23.03 43.65 0.27
C CYS A 155 23.08 44.74 -0.81
N THR A 156 23.33 45.98 -0.39
CA THR A 156 23.71 47.10 -1.27
C THR A 156 25.08 46.84 -1.88
N GLN A 157 25.16 45.99 -2.91
CA GLN A 157 26.39 45.80 -3.68
C GLN A 157 26.13 45.14 -5.04
N CYS A 158 25.27 45.75 -5.86
CA CYS A 158 25.23 45.47 -7.30
C CYS A 158 24.48 46.57 -8.08
N ALA A 159 24.92 47.82 -7.93
CA ALA A 159 24.73 48.83 -8.96
C ALA A 159 26.01 48.86 -9.82
N GLY A 160 25.97 48.23 -10.99
CA GLY A 160 27.07 48.30 -11.95
C GLY A 160 27.25 47.01 -12.73
N ARG A 161 26.45 46.84 -13.79
CA ARG A 161 26.77 46.22 -15.09
C ARG A 161 25.50 45.60 -15.68
N ALA A 162 24.76 46.44 -16.39
CA ALA A 162 23.74 46.00 -17.34
C ALA A 162 23.78 46.95 -18.54
N GLU A 163 24.82 46.83 -19.38
CA GLU A 163 24.79 47.31 -20.76
C GLU A 163 25.61 46.36 -21.64
N ALA A 164 25.14 46.18 -22.88
CA ALA A 164 25.63 45.30 -23.94
C ALA A 164 25.08 43.86 -23.96
N ALA A 165 23.76 43.75 -24.20
CA ALA A 165 23.22 42.69 -25.04
C ALA A 165 23.10 43.23 -26.47
N GLY A 166 23.73 42.57 -27.44
CA GLY A 166 23.57 42.87 -28.86
C GLY A 166 24.47 41.98 -29.71
N GLY A 167 23.87 41.16 -30.58
CA GLY A 167 24.59 40.52 -31.69
C GLY A 167 24.23 39.06 -31.91
N ALA A 168 23.32 38.84 -32.85
CA ALA A 168 22.98 37.55 -33.45
C ALA A 168 24.13 36.91 -34.25
N GLY A 169 24.02 35.63 -34.58
CA GLY A 169 24.81 35.01 -35.65
C GLY A 169 24.81 33.48 -35.62
N ALA A 170 24.08 32.88 -36.55
CA ALA A 170 24.11 31.46 -36.88
C ALA A 170 25.35 31.09 -37.71
N GLU A 171 25.76 29.81 -37.68
CA GLU A 171 26.02 28.92 -38.85
C GLU A 171 26.96 27.73 -38.52
N ASN A 172 26.50 26.53 -38.93
CA ASN A 172 27.20 25.39 -39.58
C ASN A 172 28.74 25.42 -39.68
N SER A 173 29.53 24.34 -39.65
CA SER A 173 29.35 22.92 -40.01
C SER A 173 30.68 22.15 -39.85
N GLN A 174 30.56 20.82 -39.63
CA GLN A 174 31.37 19.68 -40.12
C GLN A 174 32.92 19.71 -40.26
N ALA A 175 33.59 18.71 -39.64
CA ALA A 175 34.55 17.71 -40.22
C ALA A 175 35.51 17.20 -39.11
N LYS A 176 35.47 15.93 -38.67
CA LYS A 176 36.11 14.67 -39.15
C LYS A 176 37.65 14.56 -38.99
N GLY A 177 38.10 13.44 -38.37
CA GLY A 177 39.45 12.84 -38.42
C GLY A 177 40.16 12.80 -37.05
N GLU A 178 40.09 11.71 -36.28
CA GLU A 178 41.01 10.53 -36.24
C GLU A 178 42.39 10.76 -35.58
N GLY A 179 42.75 9.91 -34.60
CA GLY A 179 44.16 9.55 -34.32
C GLY A 179 44.70 9.76 -32.89
N ASP A 180 44.66 8.68 -32.11
CA ASP A 180 45.68 8.19 -31.15
C ASP A 180 46.17 8.98 -29.92
N ALA A 181 45.84 8.39 -28.76
CA ALA A 181 46.69 8.04 -27.61
C ALA A 181 47.92 8.92 -27.26
N ARG A 182 47.87 9.52 -26.07
CA ARG A 182 48.94 9.45 -25.05
C ARG A 182 48.46 9.99 -23.70
N GLU A 183 48.72 9.20 -22.66
CA GLU A 183 48.50 9.51 -21.25
C GLU A 183 49.41 10.64 -20.74
N ALA A 184 48.89 11.28 -19.67
CA ALA A 184 49.60 11.90 -18.55
C ALA A 184 50.50 13.10 -18.84
N ALA A 185 50.03 14.30 -18.47
CA ALA A 185 50.44 14.94 -17.22
C ALA A 185 49.97 16.41 -17.19
N GLY A 186 49.34 16.79 -16.07
CA GLY A 186 49.39 18.16 -15.55
C GLY A 186 48.40 19.16 -16.14
N CYS A 187 47.30 19.40 -15.44
CA CYS A 187 46.84 20.78 -15.28
C CYS A 187 46.01 20.98 -14.01
N ALA A 188 46.61 21.76 -13.11
CA ALA A 188 45.99 22.76 -12.25
C ALA A 188 44.65 22.41 -11.58
N GLN A 189 44.76 22.15 -10.28
CA GLN A 189 43.74 22.47 -9.29
C GLN A 189 43.13 23.86 -9.57
N GLN A 190 41.83 23.90 -9.89
CA GLN A 190 41.03 25.11 -9.73
C GLN A 190 39.91 24.83 -8.71
N GLY A 191 40.18 25.30 -7.49
CA GLY A 191 39.24 25.87 -6.53
C GLY A 191 37.83 25.29 -6.51
N GLY A 192 37.67 24.13 -5.87
CA GLY A 192 36.39 23.75 -5.31
C GLY A 192 35.95 24.82 -4.29
N LYS A 193 34.78 25.44 -4.51
CA LYS A 193 34.10 26.23 -3.48
C LYS A 193 34.01 25.39 -2.20
N PRO A 194 34.20 25.97 -1.00
CA PRO A 194 34.14 25.20 0.22
C PRO A 194 32.76 24.54 0.33
N ARG A 195 32.74 23.20 0.31
CA ARG A 195 31.60 22.43 0.80
C ARG A 195 31.35 22.92 2.22
N VAL A 196 30.13 23.39 2.49
CA VAL A 196 29.68 23.67 3.85
C VAL A 196 29.75 22.34 4.59
N ALA A 197 30.85 22.10 5.29
CA ALA A 197 30.96 21.01 6.22
C ALA A 197 30.02 21.37 7.37
N LEU A 198 28.92 20.63 7.49
CA LEU A 198 28.03 20.67 8.64
C LEU A 198 28.79 20.02 9.81
N THR A 199 29.78 20.72 10.37
CA THR A 199 30.58 20.22 11.48
C THR A 199 29.72 20.23 12.75
N GLY A 200 29.29 19.05 13.18
CA GLY A 200 28.58 18.85 14.45
C GLY A 200 27.40 17.87 14.39
N ILE A 201 26.95 17.48 13.19
CA ILE A 201 25.86 16.50 13.04
C ILE A 201 26.47 15.09 13.04
N ARG A 202 26.00 14.22 13.93
CA ARG A 202 26.33 12.79 13.88
C ARG A 202 25.96 12.26 12.49
N ALA A 203 26.86 11.50 11.86
CA ALA A 203 26.61 10.86 10.57
C ALA A 203 25.22 10.20 10.53
N PRO A 204 24.32 10.62 9.63
CA PRO A 204 22.94 10.13 9.62
C PRO A 204 22.89 8.66 9.22
N ARG A 205 22.08 7.89 9.95
CA ARG A 205 21.77 6.48 9.67
C ARG A 205 20.55 6.41 8.78
N VAL A 206 20.77 6.13 7.49
CA VAL A 206 19.71 6.07 6.49
C VAL A 206 19.41 4.62 6.14
N LEU A 207 18.18 4.21 6.36
CA LEU A 207 17.66 2.93 5.91
C LEU A 207 16.99 3.11 4.55
N VAL A 208 17.42 2.33 3.55
CA VAL A 208 16.86 2.35 2.20
C VAL A 208 16.16 1.03 1.95
N ALA A 209 14.86 1.07 1.65
CA ALA A 209 14.03 -0.10 1.38
C ALA A 209 13.10 0.24 0.22
N ILE A 210 13.48 -0.12 -1.01
CA ILE A 210 12.85 0.38 -2.23
C ILE A 210 12.38 -0.80 -3.07
N ASP A 211 11.14 -0.77 -3.54
CA ASP A 211 10.62 -1.75 -4.49
C ASP A 211 11.12 -1.45 -5.92
N SER A 212 10.99 -2.44 -6.79
CA SER A 212 11.38 -2.35 -8.20
C SER A 212 10.69 -1.18 -8.93
N PHE A 213 11.44 -0.60 -9.86
CA PHE A 213 10.91 0.36 -10.83
C PHE A 213 10.58 -0.45 -12.08
N LYS A 214 9.35 -0.97 -12.14
CA LYS A 214 8.88 -1.90 -13.18
C LYS A 214 9.26 -1.42 -14.58
N GLY A 215 9.91 -2.30 -15.35
CA GLY A 215 10.39 -2.02 -16.69
C GLY A 215 11.69 -1.22 -16.78
N SER A 216 12.36 -0.93 -15.65
CA SER A 216 13.58 -0.10 -15.63
C SER A 216 14.67 -0.60 -14.68
N ALA A 217 14.36 -0.76 -13.38
CA ALA A 217 15.37 -1.09 -12.38
C ALA A 217 14.85 -2.07 -11.33
N THR A 218 15.70 -3.01 -10.91
CA THR A 218 15.41 -3.92 -9.80
C THR A 218 15.50 -3.18 -8.46
N SER A 219 14.89 -3.73 -7.40
CA SER A 219 14.98 -3.19 -6.02
C SER A 219 16.43 -2.92 -5.62
N GLY A 220 17.31 -3.91 -5.80
CA GLY A 220 18.74 -3.77 -5.48
C GLY A 220 19.50 -2.76 -6.35
N GLN A 221 19.09 -2.52 -7.60
CA GLN A 221 19.65 -1.43 -8.41
C GLN A 221 19.22 -0.07 -7.86
N ALA A 222 17.92 0.09 -7.58
CA ALA A 222 17.35 1.34 -7.10
C ALA A 222 17.95 1.74 -5.74
N GLU A 223 18.05 0.80 -4.80
CA GLU A 223 18.69 0.99 -3.51
C GLU A 223 20.13 1.47 -3.63
N ARG A 224 20.94 0.82 -4.48
CA ARG A 224 22.34 1.21 -4.70
C ARG A 224 22.44 2.63 -5.25
N TRP A 225 21.62 2.99 -6.22
CA TRP A 225 21.68 4.31 -6.85
C TRP A 225 21.19 5.42 -5.92
N VAL A 226 20.14 5.18 -5.13
CA VAL A 226 19.73 6.10 -4.07
C VAL A 226 20.85 6.24 -3.02
N ALA A 227 21.48 5.14 -2.62
CA ALA A 227 22.61 5.16 -1.69
C ALA A 227 23.84 5.93 -2.22
N GLU A 228 24.12 5.84 -3.53
CA GLU A 228 25.15 6.67 -4.19
C GLU A 228 24.82 8.17 -4.05
N GLY A 229 23.54 8.54 -4.22
CA GLY A 229 23.05 9.92 -4.04
C GLY A 229 23.18 10.43 -2.61
N ILE A 230 22.77 9.61 -1.63
CA ILE A 230 22.90 9.92 -0.20
C ILE A 230 24.37 10.21 0.14
N ARG A 231 25.28 9.31 -0.24
CA ARG A 231 26.73 9.49 0.05
C ARG A 231 27.34 10.68 -0.71
N HIS A 232 26.74 11.12 -1.81
CA HIS A 232 27.17 12.34 -2.49
C HIS A 232 26.85 13.60 -1.66
N ALA A 233 25.68 13.64 -1.03
CA ALA A 233 25.26 14.73 -0.14
C ALA A 233 26.05 14.73 1.19
N ALA A 234 26.23 13.57 1.81
CA ALA A 234 26.99 13.40 3.06
C ALA A 234 27.84 12.11 2.99
N PRO A 235 29.15 12.22 2.69
CA PRO A 235 30.04 11.06 2.55
C PRO A 235 30.12 10.14 3.77
N GLU A 236 29.89 10.70 4.96
CA GLU A 236 29.91 10.00 6.24
C GLU A 236 28.60 9.27 6.58
N ALA A 237 27.52 9.47 5.80
CA ALA A 237 26.23 8.84 6.06
C ALA A 237 26.32 7.30 6.11
N GLN A 238 25.71 6.72 7.14
CA GLN A 238 25.64 5.27 7.30
C GLN A 238 24.39 4.76 6.58
N VAL A 239 24.57 4.13 5.42
CA VAL A 239 23.46 3.65 4.60
C VAL A 239 23.35 2.13 4.70
N SER A 240 22.21 1.64 5.18
CA SER A 240 21.83 0.23 5.13
C SER A 240 20.70 0.04 4.11
N CYS A 241 20.82 -0.96 3.25
CA CYS A 241 19.76 -1.31 2.30
C CYS A 241 19.07 -2.59 2.75
N ILE A 242 17.74 -2.62 2.70
CA ILE A 242 16.92 -3.81 2.93
C ILE A 242 16.15 -4.08 1.65
N PRO A 243 16.49 -5.15 0.91
CA PRO A 243 15.76 -5.58 -0.26
C PRO A 243 14.27 -5.77 0.07
N VAL A 244 13.39 -5.21 -0.76
CA VAL A 244 11.94 -5.38 -0.62
C VAL A 244 11.35 -5.99 -1.87
N ALA A 245 10.33 -6.82 -1.66
CA ALA A 245 9.42 -7.32 -2.68
C ALA A 245 7.99 -7.40 -2.12
N ASP A 246 7.01 -7.43 -3.00
CA ASP A 246 5.57 -7.44 -2.74
C ASP A 246 4.96 -8.87 -2.73
N GLY A 247 5.83 -9.89 -2.69
CA GLY A 247 5.42 -11.30 -2.86
C GLY A 247 5.25 -11.71 -4.33
N GLY A 248 5.61 -10.84 -5.27
CA GLY A 248 5.77 -11.16 -6.68
C GLY A 248 7.22 -11.48 -7.07
N GLU A 249 7.56 -11.15 -8.32
CA GLU A 249 8.90 -11.35 -8.90
C GLU A 249 9.98 -10.63 -8.08
N GLY A 250 11.05 -11.33 -7.74
CA GLY A 250 12.20 -10.77 -7.02
C GLY A 250 12.11 -10.90 -5.49
N THR A 251 11.07 -11.56 -4.97
CA THR A 251 10.95 -11.92 -3.55
C THR A 251 12.02 -12.90 -3.12
N VAL A 252 12.32 -13.91 -3.95
CA VAL A 252 13.40 -14.88 -3.73
C VAL A 252 14.74 -14.16 -3.62
N GLU A 253 15.06 -13.26 -4.56
CA GLU A 253 16.28 -12.46 -4.55
C GLU A 253 16.36 -11.54 -3.34
N ALA A 254 15.25 -10.90 -2.98
CA ALA A 254 15.19 -10.00 -1.83
C ALA A 254 15.48 -10.74 -0.53
N VAL A 255 14.81 -11.88 -0.30
CA VAL A 255 15.05 -12.69 0.89
C VAL A 255 16.45 -13.29 0.87
N ARG A 256 16.95 -13.74 -0.29
CA ARG A 256 18.31 -14.28 -0.41
C ARG A 256 19.37 -13.25 -0.05
N ALA A 257 19.20 -12.02 -0.49
CA ALA A 257 20.12 -10.93 -0.19
C ALA A 257 20.08 -10.54 1.30
N ALA A 258 18.93 -10.68 1.96
CA ALA A 258 18.78 -10.36 3.38
C ALA A 258 19.20 -11.50 4.33
N CYS A 259 18.85 -12.74 3.99
CA CYS A 259 18.93 -13.91 4.89
C CYS A 259 19.94 -14.97 4.42
N GLY A 260 20.49 -14.85 3.21
CA GLY A 260 21.27 -15.93 2.58
C GLY A 260 20.37 -17.07 2.09
N GLY A 261 20.87 -18.30 2.20
CA GLY A 261 20.19 -19.50 1.71
C GLY A 261 20.69 -19.99 0.36
N THR A 262 20.20 -21.16 -0.04
CA THR A 262 20.60 -21.90 -1.24
C THR A 262 19.42 -21.98 -2.19
N LEU A 263 19.69 -21.72 -3.48
CA LEU A 263 18.69 -21.96 -4.52
C LEU A 263 18.61 -23.45 -4.83
N GLN A 264 17.41 -23.99 -4.77
CA GLN A 264 17.08 -25.34 -5.21
C GLN A 264 16.46 -25.23 -6.61
N GLU A 265 17.06 -25.90 -7.59
CA GLU A 265 16.57 -25.94 -8.96
C GLU A 265 16.01 -27.31 -9.30
N LEU A 266 14.88 -27.34 -9.98
CA LEU A 266 14.21 -28.58 -10.38
C LEU A 266 13.34 -28.38 -11.62
N GLU A 267 13.05 -29.50 -12.27
CA GLU A 267 12.11 -29.56 -13.38
C GLU A 267 10.69 -29.82 -12.86
N VAL A 268 9.77 -28.93 -13.22
CA VAL A 268 8.35 -28.99 -12.81
C VAL A 268 7.44 -28.85 -14.02
N THR A 269 6.17 -29.19 -13.83
CA THR A 269 5.12 -29.04 -14.83
C THR A 269 4.75 -27.57 -14.99
N GLY A 270 5.11 -26.97 -16.13
CA GLY A 270 4.69 -25.63 -16.50
C GLY A 270 3.18 -25.49 -16.72
N PRO A 271 2.67 -24.27 -16.96
CA PRO A 271 1.23 -24.01 -16.95
C PRO A 271 0.46 -24.74 -18.05
N PHE A 272 1.14 -25.17 -19.12
CA PHE A 272 0.55 -25.90 -20.25
C PHE A 272 1.00 -27.36 -20.32
N GLY A 273 1.44 -27.95 -19.20
CA GLY A 273 1.80 -29.36 -19.09
C GLY A 273 3.21 -29.72 -19.60
N ARG A 274 3.95 -28.77 -20.18
CA ARG A 274 5.35 -28.96 -20.57
C ARG A 274 6.26 -28.77 -19.37
N THR A 275 7.37 -29.50 -19.32
CA THR A 275 8.39 -29.31 -18.29
C THR A 275 9.05 -27.94 -18.42
N VAL A 276 9.22 -27.26 -17.28
CA VAL A 276 9.98 -26.02 -17.13
C VAL A 276 10.99 -26.17 -16.00
N ARG A 277 12.12 -25.49 -16.11
CA ARG A 277 13.08 -25.37 -15.01
C ARG A 277 12.63 -24.21 -14.12
N ALA A 278 12.42 -24.52 -12.86
CA ALA A 278 12.00 -23.57 -11.84
C ALA A 278 12.95 -23.67 -10.64
N HIS A 279 12.91 -22.67 -9.77
CA HIS A 279 13.72 -22.66 -8.57
C HIS A 279 13.00 -22.07 -7.36
N TYR A 280 13.51 -22.37 -6.17
CA TYR A 280 13.08 -21.73 -4.93
C TYR A 280 14.26 -21.53 -3.98
N LEU A 281 14.12 -20.59 -3.05
CA LEU A 281 15.13 -20.35 -2.02
C LEU A 281 14.86 -21.21 -0.80
N GLN A 282 15.88 -21.87 -0.28
CA GLN A 282 15.83 -22.57 0.99
C GLN A 282 16.85 -21.99 1.96
N GLY A 283 16.48 -21.83 3.22
CA GLY A 283 17.40 -21.41 4.27
C GLY A 283 17.01 -21.98 5.63
N GLU A 284 17.81 -21.66 6.63
CA GLU A 284 17.59 -22.05 8.02
C GLU A 284 17.74 -20.83 8.91
N SER A 285 16.88 -20.70 9.91
CA SER A 285 17.01 -19.69 10.96
C SER A 285 16.47 -20.22 12.29
N GLU A 286 16.82 -19.56 13.39
CA GLU A 286 16.19 -19.82 14.68
C GLU A 286 14.68 -19.49 14.56
N LEU A 287 13.83 -20.49 14.78
CA LEU A 287 12.39 -20.25 14.83
C LEU A 287 12.03 -19.57 16.15
N ALA A 288 11.05 -18.66 16.10
CA ALA A 288 10.55 -17.92 17.25
C ALA A 288 10.03 -18.79 18.42
N ASP A 289 9.83 -20.10 18.18
CA ASP A 289 9.29 -21.05 19.16
C ASP A 289 10.34 -21.68 20.10
N GLY A 290 11.59 -21.17 20.09
CA GLY A 290 12.62 -21.53 21.08
C GLY A 290 13.30 -22.89 20.82
N ASP A 291 14.62 -22.86 20.69
CA ASP A 291 15.56 -23.99 20.67
C ASP A 291 15.61 -24.92 19.44
N ALA A 292 14.88 -24.66 18.35
CA ALA A 292 15.08 -25.39 17.08
C ALA A 292 15.32 -24.45 15.88
N THR A 293 16.43 -24.67 15.17
CA THR A 293 16.59 -24.12 13.81
C THR A 293 15.53 -24.76 12.91
N GLY A 294 14.81 -23.94 12.15
CA GLY A 294 13.79 -24.39 11.22
C GLY A 294 14.17 -24.07 9.79
N ALA A 295 14.13 -25.08 8.94
CA ALA A 295 14.22 -24.87 7.50
C ALA A 295 12.99 -24.11 7.01
N TRP A 296 13.23 -23.05 6.25
CA TRP A 296 12.22 -22.26 5.56
C TRP A 296 12.48 -22.26 4.06
N ALA A 297 11.43 -22.06 3.27
CA ALA A 297 11.53 -21.89 1.82
C ALA A 297 10.74 -20.68 1.35
N VAL A 298 11.23 -20.01 0.31
CA VAL A 298 10.53 -18.94 -0.41
C VAL A 298 10.37 -19.38 -1.85
N ILE A 299 9.12 -19.49 -2.29
CA ILE A 299 8.72 -19.97 -3.61
C ILE A 299 7.94 -18.86 -4.30
N GLU A 300 8.32 -18.50 -5.51
CA GLU A 300 7.51 -17.64 -6.38
C GLU A 300 6.70 -18.50 -7.34
N MET A 301 5.38 -18.33 -7.36
CA MET A 301 4.54 -19.13 -8.26
C MET A 301 4.85 -18.88 -9.73
N ALA A 302 5.39 -17.69 -10.05
CA ALA A 302 5.74 -17.28 -11.40
C ALA A 302 6.83 -18.17 -12.04
N GLU A 303 7.70 -18.77 -11.23
CA GLU A 303 8.74 -19.72 -11.67
C GLU A 303 8.17 -20.97 -12.35
N ALA A 304 6.97 -21.40 -11.94
CA ALA A 304 6.34 -22.59 -12.50
C ALA A 304 5.11 -22.27 -13.36
N ALA A 305 4.41 -21.17 -13.07
CA ALA A 305 3.11 -20.85 -13.66
C ALA A 305 2.92 -19.34 -13.91
N GLY A 306 4.02 -18.64 -14.21
CA GLY A 306 4.05 -17.20 -14.50
C GLY A 306 3.47 -16.82 -15.87
N ILE A 307 3.01 -15.58 -15.95
CA ILE A 307 2.40 -14.97 -17.14
C ILE A 307 3.38 -14.92 -18.32
N GLY A 308 4.69 -14.89 -18.07
CA GLY A 308 5.73 -14.94 -19.10
C GLY A 308 5.73 -16.22 -19.94
N TYR A 309 5.12 -17.31 -19.45
CA TYR A 309 4.93 -18.53 -20.25
C TYR A 309 3.72 -18.43 -21.19
N SER A 310 2.78 -17.53 -20.92
CA SER A 310 1.48 -17.47 -21.60
C SER A 310 1.55 -16.61 -22.87
N PRO A 311 0.93 -17.06 -23.98
CA PRO A 311 0.65 -16.19 -25.13
C PRO A 311 -0.51 -15.21 -24.87
N CYS A 312 -1.13 -15.25 -23.68
CA CYS A 312 -2.25 -14.41 -23.27
C CYS A 312 -3.48 -14.46 -24.19
N THR A 313 -3.79 -15.65 -24.73
CA THR A 313 -5.03 -15.92 -25.49
C THR A 313 -6.09 -16.56 -24.61
N ALA A 314 -7.37 -16.55 -25.02
CA ALA A 314 -8.45 -17.22 -24.27
C ALA A 314 -8.16 -18.71 -24.06
N GLN A 315 -7.68 -19.41 -25.09
CA GLN A 315 -7.32 -20.82 -24.99
C GLN A 315 -6.24 -21.07 -23.93
N ALA A 316 -5.21 -20.22 -23.89
CA ALA A 316 -4.16 -20.33 -22.88
C ALA A 316 -4.71 -20.05 -21.47
N ALA A 317 -5.49 -18.98 -21.30
CA ALA A 317 -6.09 -18.62 -20.02
C ALA A 317 -6.99 -19.72 -19.45
N LEU A 318 -7.72 -20.43 -20.32
CA LEU A 318 -8.59 -21.55 -19.96
C LEU A 318 -7.82 -22.82 -19.57
N ALA A 319 -6.64 -23.04 -20.15
CA ALA A 319 -5.84 -24.26 -19.97
C ALA A 319 -4.74 -24.15 -18.89
N ALA A 320 -4.30 -22.94 -18.55
CA ALA A 320 -3.16 -22.72 -17.67
C ALA A 320 -3.37 -23.28 -16.24
N SER A 321 -2.45 -24.14 -15.79
CA SER A 321 -2.53 -24.87 -14.52
C SER A 321 -1.43 -24.48 -13.52
N THR A 322 -1.76 -24.60 -12.23
CA THR A 322 -0.84 -24.36 -11.09
C THR A 322 -0.07 -25.61 -10.64
N ARG A 323 -0.11 -26.71 -11.39
CA ARG A 323 0.49 -28.00 -10.99
C ARG A 323 1.96 -27.90 -10.59
N GLY A 324 2.80 -27.24 -11.39
CA GLY A 324 4.23 -27.08 -11.07
C GLY A 324 4.48 -26.32 -9.77
N VAL A 325 3.59 -25.40 -9.38
CA VAL A 325 3.70 -24.70 -8.09
C VAL A 325 3.55 -25.68 -6.94
N GLY A 326 2.61 -26.62 -7.03
CA GLY A 326 2.44 -27.66 -6.02
C GLY A 326 3.61 -28.66 -6.00
N GLU A 327 4.27 -28.89 -7.15
CA GLU A 327 5.49 -29.69 -7.23
C GLU A 327 6.67 -29.01 -6.53
N LEU A 328 6.84 -27.69 -6.67
CA LEU A 328 7.82 -26.90 -5.92
C LEU A 328 7.58 -26.98 -4.40
N VAL A 329 6.33 -26.80 -3.96
CA VAL A 329 5.97 -26.91 -2.54
C VAL A 329 6.25 -28.32 -2.03
N ARG A 330 5.86 -29.35 -2.77
CA ARG A 330 6.11 -30.74 -2.38
C ARG A 330 7.60 -31.05 -2.25
N ASP A 331 8.43 -30.54 -3.16
CA ASP A 331 9.88 -30.68 -3.07
C ASP A 331 10.43 -29.98 -1.82
N ALA A 332 10.05 -28.72 -1.57
CA ALA A 332 10.48 -28.00 -0.38
C ALA A 332 10.12 -28.74 0.92
N VAL A 333 8.93 -29.36 0.99
CA VAL A 333 8.52 -30.20 2.11
C VAL A 333 9.39 -31.46 2.22
N ALA A 334 9.68 -32.14 1.11
CA ALA A 334 10.54 -33.31 1.08
C ALA A 334 11.97 -32.99 1.55
N GLN A 335 12.44 -31.75 1.34
CA GLN A 335 13.70 -31.23 1.85
C GLN A 335 13.65 -30.81 3.34
N GLY A 336 12.56 -31.13 4.05
CA GLY A 336 12.44 -30.89 5.50
C GLY A 336 12.01 -29.47 5.89
N THR A 337 11.51 -28.68 4.95
CA THR A 337 11.03 -27.31 5.22
C THR A 337 9.83 -27.31 6.16
N ARG A 338 9.89 -26.50 7.22
CA ARG A 338 8.79 -26.32 8.19
C ARG A 338 7.95 -25.07 7.96
N ARG A 339 8.47 -24.08 7.23
CA ARG A 339 7.72 -22.87 6.88
C ARG A 339 7.96 -22.51 5.41
N ILE A 340 6.88 -22.36 4.65
CA ILE A 340 6.94 -22.02 3.22
C ILE A 340 6.27 -20.67 3.01
N TYR A 341 7.00 -19.72 2.42
CA TYR A 341 6.46 -18.47 1.91
C TYR A 341 6.21 -18.63 0.41
N LEU A 342 4.94 -18.56 0.00
CA LEU A 342 4.51 -18.70 -1.38
C LEU A 342 4.06 -17.33 -1.94
N GLY A 343 4.88 -16.76 -2.81
CA GLY A 343 4.61 -15.55 -3.56
C GLY A 343 3.63 -15.79 -4.72
N LEU A 344 2.58 -14.98 -4.82
CA LEU A 344 1.50 -15.15 -5.80
C LEU A 344 1.51 -14.15 -6.96
N GLY A 345 2.52 -13.29 -7.07
CA GLY A 345 2.60 -12.33 -8.17
C GLY A 345 2.79 -12.99 -9.54
N GLY A 346 2.31 -12.32 -10.59
CA GLY A 346 2.66 -12.65 -11.98
C GLY A 346 2.06 -13.93 -12.56
N SER A 347 0.94 -14.45 -12.07
CA SER A 347 0.36 -15.73 -12.54
C SER A 347 -0.21 -15.71 -13.97
N ALA A 348 -0.03 -16.80 -14.73
CA ALA A 348 -0.77 -17.10 -15.98
C ALA A 348 -2.15 -17.76 -15.74
N THR A 349 -2.38 -18.30 -14.55
CA THR A 349 -3.41 -19.31 -14.29
C THR A 349 -4.70 -18.73 -13.73
N SER A 350 -5.84 -19.39 -13.98
CA SER A 350 -7.13 -19.11 -13.32
C SER A 350 -7.84 -20.38 -12.88
N ASP A 351 -7.07 -21.44 -12.60
CA ASP A 351 -7.56 -22.79 -12.29
C ASP A 351 -8.02 -22.98 -10.83
N GLY A 352 -8.22 -21.90 -10.07
CA GLY A 352 -8.63 -22.01 -8.67
C GLY A 352 -7.61 -22.69 -7.75
N GLY A 353 -6.36 -22.90 -8.22
CA GLY A 353 -5.38 -23.71 -7.52
C GLY A 353 -5.62 -25.22 -7.60
N ALA A 354 -6.49 -25.70 -8.50
CA ALA A 354 -6.80 -27.13 -8.62
C ALA A 354 -5.55 -27.96 -8.97
N GLY A 355 -4.71 -27.49 -9.89
CA GLY A 355 -3.45 -28.16 -10.23
C GLY A 355 -2.48 -28.23 -9.05
N PHE A 356 -2.38 -27.15 -8.27
CA PHE A 356 -1.59 -27.09 -7.03
C PHE A 356 -2.08 -28.13 -6.01
N LEU A 357 -3.39 -28.23 -5.78
CA LEU A 357 -3.99 -29.23 -4.89
C LEU A 357 -3.66 -30.67 -5.36
N GLN A 358 -3.84 -30.95 -6.64
CA GLN A 358 -3.56 -32.26 -7.25
C GLN A 358 -2.08 -32.64 -7.09
N ALA A 359 -1.15 -31.71 -7.30
CA ALA A 359 0.29 -31.96 -7.14
C ALA A 359 0.69 -32.30 -5.71
N LEU A 360 0.00 -31.73 -4.72
CA LEU A 360 0.16 -32.06 -3.29
C LEU A 360 -0.54 -33.37 -2.89
N GLY A 361 -1.34 -33.95 -3.78
CA GLY A 361 -1.99 -35.25 -3.63
C GLY A 361 -3.49 -35.19 -3.35
N ALA A 362 -4.09 -34.00 -3.22
CA ALA A 362 -5.55 -33.89 -3.12
C ALA A 362 -6.22 -34.45 -4.38
N ARG A 363 -7.46 -34.92 -4.23
CA ARG A 363 -8.26 -35.39 -5.36
C ARG A 363 -9.29 -34.33 -5.70
N VAL A 364 -9.25 -33.83 -6.93
CA VAL A 364 -10.19 -32.83 -7.44
C VAL A 364 -10.89 -33.52 -8.60
N ALA A 365 -12.02 -34.16 -8.29
CA ALA A 365 -12.60 -35.20 -9.14
C ALA A 365 -13.88 -34.77 -9.85
N ASP A 366 -14.06 -35.33 -11.04
CA ASP A 366 -15.28 -35.22 -11.84
C ASP A 366 -16.36 -36.25 -11.42
N ALA A 367 -17.43 -36.33 -12.19
CA ALA A 367 -18.52 -37.29 -11.97
C ALA A 367 -18.13 -38.76 -12.20
N ALA A 368 -17.07 -39.03 -12.98
CA ALA A 368 -16.53 -40.37 -13.21
C ALA A 368 -15.59 -40.82 -12.07
N GLY A 369 -15.15 -39.87 -11.23
CA GLY A 369 -14.22 -40.12 -10.12
C GLY A 369 -12.75 -39.96 -10.50
N ASP A 370 -12.48 -39.51 -11.73
CA ASP A 370 -11.14 -39.17 -12.23
C ASP A 370 -10.81 -37.71 -11.88
N ASP A 371 -9.52 -37.38 -11.80
CA ASP A 371 -9.11 -36.00 -11.59
C ASP A 371 -9.49 -35.12 -12.79
N VAL A 372 -10.01 -33.92 -12.51
CA VAL A 372 -10.43 -32.98 -13.56
C VAL A 372 -9.25 -32.55 -14.43
N ALA A 373 -9.58 -32.15 -15.66
CA ALA A 373 -8.61 -31.59 -16.59
C ALA A 373 -7.91 -30.34 -16.01
N PRO A 374 -6.67 -30.03 -16.45
CA PRO A 374 -5.98 -28.83 -16.02
C PRO A 374 -6.69 -27.54 -16.46
N GLY A 375 -6.46 -26.45 -15.71
CA GLY A 375 -6.89 -25.11 -16.07
C GLY A 375 -8.28 -24.73 -15.57
N LEU A 376 -8.68 -23.49 -15.86
CA LEU A 376 -10.00 -22.95 -15.55
C LEU A 376 -11.13 -23.80 -16.19
N PHE A 377 -10.89 -24.34 -17.38
CA PHE A 377 -11.87 -25.19 -18.06
C PHE A 377 -12.23 -26.45 -17.25
N GLY A 378 -11.24 -27.05 -16.57
CA GLY A 378 -11.47 -28.22 -15.72
C GLY A 378 -12.37 -27.94 -14.52
N LEU A 379 -12.47 -26.69 -14.07
CA LEU A 379 -13.34 -26.32 -12.94
C LEU A 379 -14.83 -26.54 -13.24
N ARG A 380 -15.23 -26.57 -14.52
CA ARG A 380 -16.60 -26.86 -14.94
C ARG A 380 -17.08 -28.22 -14.44
N ASP A 381 -16.18 -29.20 -14.41
CA ASP A 381 -16.52 -30.60 -14.23
C ASP A 381 -16.31 -31.08 -12.77
N VAL A 382 -15.89 -30.19 -11.86
CA VAL A 382 -15.59 -30.54 -10.46
C VAL A 382 -16.86 -30.91 -9.68
N VAL A 383 -16.93 -32.15 -9.21
CA VAL A 383 -18.03 -32.67 -8.39
C VAL A 383 -17.60 -32.91 -6.95
N ARG A 384 -16.35 -33.35 -6.72
CA ARG A 384 -15.85 -33.69 -5.39
C ARG A 384 -14.41 -33.24 -5.19
N ILE A 385 -14.10 -32.79 -3.97
CA ILE A 385 -12.73 -32.48 -3.55
C ILE A 385 -12.42 -33.27 -2.27
N ASP A 386 -11.26 -33.92 -2.23
CA ASP A 386 -10.68 -34.54 -1.03
C ASP A 386 -9.30 -33.93 -0.76
N LEU A 387 -9.21 -33.17 0.33
CA LEU A 387 -7.99 -32.45 0.75
C LEU A 387 -7.11 -33.27 1.68
N ALA A 388 -7.59 -34.39 2.23
CA ALA A 388 -6.89 -35.14 3.26
C ALA A 388 -5.47 -35.60 2.84
N PRO A 389 -5.22 -36.07 1.60
CA PRO A 389 -3.87 -36.42 1.18
C PRO A 389 -2.93 -35.22 1.12
N ALA A 390 -3.38 -34.06 0.63
CA ALA A 390 -2.56 -32.85 0.58
C ALA A 390 -2.20 -32.35 1.98
N LEU A 391 -3.11 -32.46 2.94
CA LEU A 391 -2.83 -32.11 4.34
C LEU A 391 -1.82 -33.04 5.00
N ARG A 392 -1.83 -34.34 4.65
CA ARG A 392 -0.77 -35.26 5.07
C ARG A 392 0.57 -34.88 4.47
N THR A 393 0.60 -34.48 3.21
CA THR A 393 1.82 -33.95 2.56
C THR A 393 2.34 -32.73 3.32
N LEU A 394 1.47 -31.81 3.75
CA LEU A 394 1.85 -30.59 4.47
C LEU A 394 1.95 -30.74 6.00
N ALA A 395 1.93 -31.96 6.53
CA ALA A 395 1.90 -32.18 7.97
C ALA A 395 3.13 -31.55 8.66
N GLY A 396 2.89 -30.67 9.63
CA GLY A 396 3.95 -29.95 10.36
C GLY A 396 4.57 -28.78 9.58
N VAL A 397 4.00 -28.39 8.45
CA VAL A 397 4.48 -27.28 7.60
C VAL A 397 3.52 -26.10 7.70
N GLU A 398 4.06 -24.93 8.05
CA GLU A 398 3.33 -23.67 8.01
C GLU A 398 3.41 -23.08 6.60
N LEU A 399 2.26 -22.98 5.92
CA LEU A 399 2.17 -22.34 4.61
C LEU A 399 1.72 -20.87 4.76
N VAL A 400 2.51 -19.96 4.19
CA VAL A 400 2.32 -18.52 4.24
C VAL A 400 2.17 -18.02 2.81
N VAL A 401 0.99 -17.54 2.47
CA VAL A 401 0.70 -17.02 1.13
C VAL A 401 0.87 -15.51 1.14
N LEU A 402 1.74 -15.02 0.26
CA LEU A 402 2.01 -13.60 0.09
C LEU A 402 1.10 -13.04 -1.02
N ALA A 403 0.18 -12.17 -0.63
CA ALA A 403 -0.79 -11.59 -1.56
C ALA A 403 -1.09 -10.12 -1.22
N ASP A 404 -0.84 -9.23 -2.17
CA ASP A 404 -1.03 -7.79 -2.01
C ASP A 404 -2.31 -7.26 -2.68
N VAL A 405 -3.21 -8.17 -3.06
CA VAL A 405 -4.55 -7.84 -3.57
C VAL A 405 -5.62 -8.34 -2.61
N ARG A 406 -6.73 -7.61 -2.50
CA ARG A 406 -7.85 -7.97 -1.62
C ARG A 406 -9.05 -8.57 -2.36
N ASN A 407 -8.89 -8.85 -3.65
CA ASN A 407 -9.94 -9.41 -4.49
C ASN A 407 -10.43 -10.77 -3.95
N PRO A 408 -11.75 -10.99 -3.83
CA PRO A 408 -12.30 -12.31 -3.53
C PRO A 408 -12.05 -13.28 -4.69
N LEU A 409 -12.37 -14.56 -4.48
CA LEU A 409 -12.23 -15.57 -5.54
C LEU A 409 -13.21 -15.31 -6.70
N VAL A 410 -14.46 -14.93 -6.39
CA VAL A 410 -15.56 -14.85 -7.38
C VAL A 410 -16.33 -13.53 -7.35
N GLY A 411 -17.16 -13.33 -8.36
CA GLY A 411 -18.09 -12.21 -8.46
C GLY A 411 -17.51 -10.99 -9.18
N PRO A 412 -18.13 -9.80 -9.08
CA PRO A 412 -17.73 -8.62 -9.87
C PRO A 412 -16.29 -8.15 -9.62
N ARG A 413 -15.74 -8.46 -8.44
CA ARG A 413 -14.34 -8.19 -8.07
C ARG A 413 -13.48 -9.47 -8.01
N GLY A 414 -14.00 -10.58 -8.51
CA GLY A 414 -13.41 -11.91 -8.48
C GLY A 414 -12.20 -12.06 -9.39
N ALA A 415 -11.50 -13.19 -9.26
CA ALA A 415 -10.26 -13.46 -9.97
C ALA A 415 -10.44 -13.46 -11.50
N VAL A 416 -11.48 -14.14 -11.99
CA VAL A 416 -11.81 -14.24 -13.41
C VAL A 416 -12.13 -12.87 -14.01
N ARG A 417 -12.92 -12.05 -13.31
CA ARG A 417 -13.36 -10.73 -13.82
C ARG A 417 -12.25 -9.68 -13.81
N VAL A 418 -11.44 -9.65 -12.76
CA VAL A 418 -10.46 -8.58 -12.56
C VAL A 418 -9.11 -8.91 -13.19
N PHE A 419 -8.63 -10.16 -13.05
CA PHE A 419 -7.31 -10.57 -13.52
C PHE A 419 -7.35 -11.50 -14.72
N GLY A 420 -8.51 -12.04 -15.09
CA GLY A 420 -8.70 -12.84 -16.30
C GLY A 420 -8.36 -12.09 -17.60
N PRO A 421 -8.80 -10.82 -17.78
CA PRO A 421 -8.56 -10.08 -19.02
C PRO A 421 -7.09 -10.03 -19.46
N GLN A 422 -6.18 -9.68 -18.54
CA GLN A 422 -4.74 -9.63 -18.81
C GLN A 422 -4.11 -11.01 -19.11
N LYS A 423 -4.78 -12.11 -18.75
CA LYS A 423 -4.33 -13.48 -19.00
C LYS A 423 -4.83 -14.02 -20.34
N GLY A 424 -5.77 -13.32 -20.99
CA GLY A 424 -6.37 -13.70 -22.27
C GLY A 424 -7.90 -13.85 -22.24
N LEU A 425 -8.56 -13.76 -21.08
CA LEU A 425 -10.02 -13.86 -21.01
C LEU A 425 -10.74 -12.59 -21.52
N ALA A 426 -10.01 -11.57 -21.95
CA ALA A 426 -10.58 -10.40 -22.61
C ALA A 426 -11.14 -10.73 -24.01
N GLU A 427 -10.71 -11.85 -24.60
CA GLU A 427 -11.22 -12.36 -25.88
C GLU A 427 -12.59 -13.06 -25.74
N LEU A 428 -12.98 -13.44 -24.51
CA LEU A 428 -14.29 -14.02 -24.23
C LEU A 428 -15.36 -12.94 -24.20
N ASP A 429 -16.56 -13.29 -24.67
CA ASP A 429 -17.70 -12.40 -24.52
C ASP A 429 -18.22 -12.36 -23.06
N GLY A 430 -19.21 -11.50 -22.81
CA GLY A 430 -19.76 -11.30 -21.46
C GLY A 430 -20.45 -12.54 -20.88
N GLU A 431 -21.05 -13.38 -21.72
CA GLU A 431 -21.73 -14.61 -21.32
C GLU A 431 -20.72 -15.72 -21.02
N GLU A 432 -19.74 -15.93 -21.89
CA GLU A 432 -18.65 -16.90 -21.70
C GLU A 432 -17.84 -16.59 -20.43
N LEU A 433 -17.50 -15.31 -20.22
CA LEU A 433 -16.79 -14.89 -19.01
C LEU A 433 -17.66 -15.08 -17.75
N ALA A 434 -18.99 -14.98 -17.88
CA ALA A 434 -19.91 -15.25 -16.78
C ALA A 434 -20.05 -16.72 -16.46
N GLU A 435 -20.04 -17.57 -17.48
CA GLU A 435 -19.99 -19.00 -17.32
C GLU A 435 -18.72 -19.43 -16.58
N ALA A 436 -17.56 -18.90 -16.99
CA ALA A 436 -16.27 -19.19 -16.37
C ALA A 436 -16.16 -18.75 -14.90
N ASP A 437 -16.70 -17.57 -14.56
CA ASP A 437 -16.84 -17.14 -13.16
C ASP A 437 -17.81 -18.05 -12.39
N GLY A 438 -18.86 -18.56 -13.05
CA GLY A 438 -19.78 -19.56 -12.53
C GLY A 438 -19.11 -20.90 -12.18
N TRP A 439 -18.24 -21.41 -13.04
CA TRP A 439 -17.44 -22.61 -12.76
C TRP A 439 -16.55 -22.40 -11.51
N THR A 440 -15.92 -21.23 -11.42
CA THR A 440 -15.11 -20.86 -10.25
C THR A 440 -15.94 -20.78 -8.97
N ALA A 441 -17.18 -20.28 -9.05
CA ALA A 441 -18.10 -20.23 -7.92
C ALA A 441 -18.55 -21.62 -7.45
N ALA A 442 -18.86 -22.51 -8.39
CA ALA A 442 -19.18 -23.91 -8.08
C ALA A 442 -17.99 -24.61 -7.41
N TYR A 443 -16.79 -24.45 -7.96
CA TYR A 443 -15.54 -24.95 -7.37
C TYR A 443 -15.31 -24.40 -5.96
N ALA A 444 -15.51 -23.09 -5.73
CA ALA A 444 -15.33 -22.46 -4.42
C ALA A 444 -16.26 -23.06 -3.34
N ALA A 445 -17.49 -23.44 -3.73
CA ALA A 445 -18.43 -24.13 -2.85
C ALA A 445 -17.91 -25.52 -2.49
N ARG A 446 -17.51 -26.33 -3.49
CA ARG A 446 -16.92 -27.66 -3.26
C ARG A 446 -15.66 -27.62 -2.40
N LEU A 447 -14.80 -26.61 -2.62
CA LEU A 447 -13.57 -26.43 -1.85
C LEU A 447 -13.86 -26.07 -0.38
N THR A 448 -14.88 -25.24 -0.16
CA THR A 448 -15.38 -24.90 1.19
C THR A 448 -15.93 -26.15 1.89
N GLU A 449 -16.76 -26.94 1.20
CA GLU A 449 -17.32 -28.19 1.70
C GLU A 449 -16.22 -29.20 2.07
N ALA A 450 -15.21 -29.37 1.22
CA ALA A 450 -14.11 -30.29 1.47
C ALA A 450 -13.23 -29.88 2.65
N ARG A 451 -12.98 -28.58 2.83
CA ARG A 451 -12.32 -28.03 4.02
C ARG A 451 -13.13 -28.30 5.28
N ASP A 452 -14.44 -28.05 5.23
CA ASP A 452 -15.33 -28.20 6.39
C ASP A 452 -15.53 -29.66 6.79
N ALA A 453 -15.46 -30.59 5.84
CA ALA A 453 -15.54 -32.03 6.10
C ALA A 453 -14.38 -32.58 6.98
N LEU A 454 -13.31 -31.81 7.16
CA LEU A 454 -12.16 -32.18 8.00
C LEU A 454 -12.29 -31.71 9.45
N ASP A 455 -13.39 -31.04 9.81
CA ASP A 455 -13.64 -30.60 11.18
C ASP A 455 -13.71 -31.74 12.18
N GLY A 456 -13.07 -31.54 13.33
CA GLY A 456 -13.02 -32.54 14.41
C GLY A 456 -12.08 -33.71 14.13
N THR A 457 -11.32 -33.69 13.03
CA THR A 457 -10.25 -34.65 12.75
C THR A 457 -8.89 -34.09 13.15
N ASP A 458 -7.88 -34.95 13.30
CA ASP A 458 -6.49 -34.53 13.50
C ASP A 458 -5.90 -33.79 12.28
N MET A 459 -6.58 -33.85 11.12
CA MET A 459 -6.22 -33.16 9.88
C MET A 459 -6.99 -31.83 9.74
N GLN A 460 -7.53 -31.29 10.84
CA GLN A 460 -8.31 -30.06 10.81
C GLN A 460 -7.50 -28.87 10.27
N VAL A 461 -8.13 -28.16 9.33
CA VAL A 461 -7.60 -26.94 8.74
C VAL A 461 -8.07 -25.70 9.53
N GLY A 462 -7.14 -25.10 10.27
CA GLY A 462 -7.38 -23.91 11.09
C GLY A 462 -8.33 -24.14 12.29
N ALA A 463 -8.40 -23.19 13.22
CA ALA A 463 -9.27 -23.34 14.39
C ALA A 463 -10.77 -23.19 14.02
N PRO A 464 -11.65 -24.10 14.48
CA PRO A 464 -13.08 -24.01 14.22
C PRO A 464 -13.65 -22.72 14.84
N GLY A 465 -14.54 -22.04 14.10
CA GLY A 465 -15.16 -20.76 14.53
C GLY A 465 -14.34 -19.49 14.24
N LYS A 466 -13.03 -19.58 13.98
CA LYS A 466 -12.19 -18.43 13.58
C LYS A 466 -11.97 -18.30 12.06
N ARG A 467 -12.39 -19.30 11.29
CA ARG A 467 -12.21 -19.33 9.83
C ARG A 467 -13.45 -18.79 9.07
N PRO A 468 -13.26 -18.26 7.85
CA PRO A 468 -14.36 -17.72 7.07
C PRO A 468 -15.36 -18.80 6.64
N ARG A 469 -16.66 -18.50 6.73
CA ARG A 469 -17.76 -19.40 6.36
C ARG A 469 -17.66 -19.91 4.92
N SER A 470 -17.13 -19.10 4.01
CA SER A 470 -16.91 -19.48 2.62
C SER A 470 -15.57 -18.95 2.15
N LEU A 471 -14.84 -19.73 1.35
CA LEU A 471 -13.61 -19.31 0.69
C LEU A 471 -13.86 -18.34 -0.48
N ALA A 472 -15.07 -18.38 -1.06
CA ALA A 472 -15.41 -17.60 -2.24
C ALA A 472 -15.25 -16.09 -2.05
N GLY A 473 -15.61 -15.59 -0.86
CA GLY A 473 -15.63 -14.16 -0.52
C GLY A 473 -14.47 -13.67 0.32
N VAL A 474 -13.47 -14.52 0.63
CA VAL A 474 -12.35 -14.12 1.48
C VAL A 474 -11.52 -13.05 0.75
N PRO A 475 -11.27 -11.87 1.36
CA PRO A 475 -10.40 -10.88 0.76
C PRO A 475 -9.01 -11.47 0.49
N GLY A 476 -8.56 -11.40 -0.77
CA GLY A 476 -7.28 -11.93 -1.23
C GLY A 476 -7.32 -13.37 -1.73
N ALA A 477 -8.43 -14.10 -1.56
CA ALA A 477 -8.55 -15.47 -2.07
C ALA A 477 -8.56 -15.56 -3.60
N GLY A 478 -8.82 -14.46 -4.32
CA GLY A 478 -8.71 -14.40 -5.78
C GLY A 478 -7.28 -14.22 -6.30
N ALA A 479 -6.28 -14.02 -5.43
CA ALA A 479 -4.90 -13.88 -5.85
C ALA A 479 -4.42 -15.13 -6.62
N ALA A 480 -3.58 -14.89 -7.64
CA ALA A 480 -3.10 -15.91 -8.58
C ALA A 480 -4.20 -16.82 -9.15
N GLY A 481 -5.35 -16.25 -9.53
CA GLY A 481 -6.40 -17.03 -10.18
C GLY A 481 -7.12 -18.02 -9.25
N GLY A 482 -7.06 -17.76 -7.93
CA GLY A 482 -7.67 -18.61 -6.91
C GLY A 482 -6.73 -19.60 -6.23
N LEU A 483 -5.44 -19.60 -6.58
CA LEU A 483 -4.42 -20.37 -5.85
C LEU A 483 -4.39 -20.02 -4.35
N ALA A 484 -4.60 -18.74 -4.00
CA ALA A 484 -4.76 -18.33 -2.61
C ALA A 484 -5.93 -19.05 -1.91
N ALA A 485 -7.07 -19.23 -2.58
CA ALA A 485 -8.22 -19.95 -2.02
C ALA A 485 -7.90 -21.42 -1.76
N ALA A 486 -7.20 -22.09 -2.68
CA ALA A 486 -6.73 -23.46 -2.49
C ALA A 486 -5.76 -23.59 -1.31
N ALA A 487 -4.79 -22.69 -1.20
CA ALA A 487 -3.87 -22.68 -0.07
C ALA A 487 -4.57 -22.39 1.27
N LEU A 488 -5.54 -21.46 1.29
CA LEU A 488 -6.40 -21.21 2.46
C LEU A 488 -7.21 -22.46 2.85
N ALA A 489 -7.68 -23.24 1.87
CA ALA A 489 -8.37 -24.50 2.11
C ALA A 489 -7.47 -25.56 2.75
N LEU A 490 -6.14 -25.44 2.59
CA LEU A 490 -5.12 -26.26 3.26
C LEU A 490 -4.61 -25.65 4.57
N GLY A 491 -5.11 -24.48 4.98
CA GLY A 491 -4.77 -23.85 6.27
C GLY A 491 -3.67 -22.82 6.21
N ALA A 492 -3.29 -22.40 5.01
CA ALA A 492 -2.35 -21.32 4.85
C ALA A 492 -2.86 -20.04 5.50
N ARG A 493 -1.93 -19.20 5.97
CA ARG A 493 -2.22 -17.81 6.33
C ARG A 493 -1.97 -16.90 5.13
N LEU A 494 -2.84 -15.91 4.94
CA LEU A 494 -2.55 -14.78 4.06
C LEU A 494 -1.71 -13.75 4.83
N SER A 495 -0.66 -13.26 4.19
CA SER A 495 0.19 -12.19 4.68
C SER A 495 0.42 -11.19 3.54
N SER A 496 0.65 -9.92 3.89
CA SER A 496 1.22 -8.99 2.92
C SER A 496 2.62 -9.45 2.55
N GLY A 497 2.96 -9.36 1.27
CA GLY A 497 4.28 -9.73 0.78
C GLY A 497 5.37 -8.85 1.36
N VAL A 498 5.15 -7.53 1.37
CA VAL A 498 6.08 -6.58 1.98
C VAL A 498 6.30 -6.89 3.46
N ASP A 499 5.23 -7.08 4.25
CA ASP A 499 5.39 -7.34 5.69
C ASP A 499 6.22 -8.61 5.96
N ALA A 500 5.97 -9.69 5.21
CA ALA A 500 6.72 -10.93 5.37
C ALA A 500 8.20 -10.78 5.00
N VAL A 501 8.51 -10.04 3.93
CA VAL A 501 9.90 -9.76 3.53
C VAL A 501 10.58 -8.87 4.57
N LEU A 502 9.90 -7.86 5.10
CA LEU A 502 10.44 -6.97 6.15
C LEU A 502 10.71 -7.74 7.46
N ASP A 503 9.84 -8.68 7.83
CA ASP A 503 10.05 -9.57 8.98
C ASP A 503 11.32 -10.42 8.80
N LEU A 504 11.45 -11.08 7.64
CA LEU A 504 12.61 -11.91 7.31
C LEU A 504 13.90 -11.08 7.28
N ALA A 505 13.85 -9.87 6.74
CA ALA A 505 15.01 -9.00 6.62
C ALA A 505 15.40 -8.25 7.92
N GLY A 506 14.67 -8.46 9.03
CA GLY A 506 14.96 -7.80 10.30
C GLY A 506 14.74 -6.28 10.27
N PHE A 507 13.78 -5.81 9.47
CA PHE A 507 13.53 -4.39 9.22
C PHE A 507 13.28 -3.59 10.50
N ASP A 508 12.48 -4.11 11.43
CA ASP A 508 12.14 -3.43 12.68
C ASP A 508 13.38 -3.11 13.52
N ALA A 509 14.39 -4.00 13.51
CA ALA A 509 15.65 -3.75 14.22
C ALA A 509 16.44 -2.62 13.58
N ALA A 510 16.47 -2.55 12.25
CA ALA A 510 17.12 -1.48 11.53
C ALA A 510 16.45 -0.12 11.80
N VAL A 511 15.11 -0.05 11.72
CA VAL A 511 14.33 1.18 11.92
C VAL A 511 14.51 1.78 13.32
N ARG A 512 14.63 0.96 14.38
CA ARG A 512 14.85 1.45 15.75
C ARG A 512 16.05 2.39 15.88
N THR A 513 17.03 2.25 14.99
CA THR A 513 18.26 3.04 15.01
C THR A 513 18.40 3.97 13.80
N ALA A 514 17.42 3.98 12.89
CA ALA A 514 17.45 4.80 11.70
C ALA A 514 17.07 6.25 12.04
N ASP A 515 17.80 7.18 11.44
CA ASP A 515 17.51 8.61 11.49
C ASP A 515 16.59 9.02 10.32
N LEU A 516 16.59 8.24 9.24
CA LEU A 516 15.78 8.45 8.03
C LEU A 516 15.49 7.10 7.37
N VAL A 517 14.26 6.90 6.89
CA VAL A 517 13.88 5.81 6.00
C VAL A 517 13.60 6.38 4.60
N ILE A 518 14.18 5.78 3.57
CA ILE A 518 13.86 6.07 2.17
C ILE A 518 13.26 4.83 1.54
N THR A 519 12.08 4.99 0.94
CA THR A 519 11.39 3.96 0.19
C THR A 519 11.01 4.47 -1.21
N GLY A 520 10.36 3.64 -2.03
CA GLY A 520 9.99 4.02 -3.37
C GLY A 520 9.50 2.87 -4.22
N GLU A 521 8.92 3.23 -5.36
CA GLU A 521 8.50 2.30 -6.42
C GLU A 521 8.36 3.07 -7.76
N GLY A 522 8.11 2.34 -8.85
CA GLY A 522 7.92 2.95 -10.17
C GLY A 522 6.78 3.98 -10.26
N THR A 523 5.61 3.73 -9.67
CA THR A 523 4.47 4.66 -9.69
C THR A 523 3.70 4.63 -8.37
N LEU A 524 3.60 5.78 -7.69
CA LEU A 524 2.79 5.96 -6.48
C LEU A 524 1.34 6.30 -6.85
N ASP A 525 0.45 5.32 -6.75
CA ASP A 525 -0.97 5.48 -7.07
C ASP A 525 -1.91 5.07 -5.91
N ALA A 526 -3.22 5.10 -6.17
CA ALA A 526 -4.24 4.71 -5.19
C ALA A 526 -4.10 3.25 -4.74
N GLN A 527 -3.52 2.36 -5.55
CA GLN A 527 -3.22 0.99 -5.13
C GLN A 527 -2.06 0.96 -4.15
N THR A 528 -1.07 1.84 -4.29
CA THR A 528 0.01 1.96 -3.30
C THR A 528 -0.54 2.35 -1.94
N ALA A 529 -1.42 3.35 -1.89
CA ALA A 529 -2.12 3.74 -0.67
C ALA A 529 -2.88 2.57 0.00
N ALA A 530 -3.33 1.60 -0.81
CA ALA A 530 -4.03 0.42 -0.34
C ALA A 530 -3.14 -0.66 0.30
N GLY A 531 -1.80 -0.49 0.31
CA GLY A 531 -0.88 -1.34 1.08
C GLY A 531 0.26 -1.99 0.31
N LYS A 532 0.72 -1.43 -0.81
CA LYS A 532 1.94 -1.89 -1.49
C LYS A 532 3.20 -1.46 -0.72
N ALA A 533 4.36 -1.93 -1.21
CA ALA A 533 5.65 -1.81 -0.54
C ALA A 533 5.94 -0.44 0.10
N PRO A 534 5.87 0.73 -0.59
CA PRO A 534 6.19 2.01 0.04
C PRO A 534 5.35 2.34 1.28
N VAL A 535 4.06 2.04 1.21
CA VAL A 535 3.12 2.30 2.32
C VAL A 535 3.26 1.25 3.42
N GLY A 536 3.48 -0.02 3.07
CA GLY A 536 3.78 -1.06 4.06
C GLY A 536 5.03 -0.72 4.87
N ILE A 537 6.11 -0.34 4.20
CA ILE A 537 7.36 0.11 4.82
C ILE A 537 7.13 1.33 5.70
N ALA A 538 6.39 2.33 5.23
CA ALA A 538 6.10 3.53 6.00
C ALA A 538 5.31 3.22 7.27
N ARG A 539 4.21 2.45 7.16
CA ARG A 539 3.39 2.04 8.30
C ARG A 539 4.22 1.26 9.33
N ARG A 540 5.01 0.29 8.87
CA ARG A 540 5.90 -0.51 9.71
C ARG A 540 6.95 0.36 10.40
N ALA A 541 7.58 1.26 9.64
CA ALA A 541 8.59 2.18 10.16
C ALA A 541 8.01 3.08 11.26
N LYS A 542 6.84 3.66 11.04
CA LYS A 542 6.14 4.51 12.01
C LYS A 542 5.67 3.73 13.25
N ALA A 543 5.25 2.46 13.08
CA ALA A 543 4.89 1.61 14.21
C ALA A 543 6.09 1.33 15.13
N VAL A 544 7.29 1.15 14.57
CA VAL A 544 8.52 0.88 15.32
C VAL A 544 9.15 2.16 15.89
N ASN A 545 9.19 3.23 15.10
CA ASN A 545 9.74 4.52 15.47
C ASN A 545 8.84 5.64 14.92
N PRO A 546 7.85 6.12 15.71
CA PRO A 546 6.88 7.12 15.25
C PRO A 546 7.48 8.44 14.75
N ARG A 547 8.73 8.75 15.16
CA ARG A 547 9.42 10.00 14.81
C ARG A 547 10.32 9.88 13.59
N VAL A 548 10.61 8.67 13.11
CA VAL A 548 11.50 8.49 11.96
C VAL A 548 10.85 9.11 10.71
N PRO A 549 11.51 10.03 10.01
CA PRO A 549 11.02 10.51 8.73
C PRO A 549 11.09 9.39 7.68
N VAL A 550 10.07 9.31 6.83
CA VAL A 550 9.95 8.37 5.72
C VAL A 550 9.78 9.17 4.44
N ILE A 551 10.73 9.07 3.52
CA ILE A 551 10.69 9.72 2.21
C ILE A 551 10.47 8.66 1.14
N ALA A 552 9.47 8.84 0.27
CA ALA A 552 9.25 8.00 -0.89
C ALA A 552 9.82 8.65 -2.16
N VAL A 553 10.61 7.91 -2.94
CA VAL A 553 11.05 8.30 -4.29
C VAL A 553 10.23 7.53 -5.33
N CYS A 554 9.78 8.17 -6.40
CA CYS A 554 8.92 7.51 -7.39
C CYS A 554 9.18 7.94 -8.84
N GLY A 555 8.94 7.04 -9.79
CA GLY A 555 8.99 7.34 -11.22
C GLY A 555 7.87 8.29 -11.63
N GLY A 556 6.64 7.92 -11.30
CA GLY A 556 5.42 8.73 -11.45
C GLY A 556 4.58 8.73 -10.18
N ARG A 557 3.57 9.60 -10.12
CA ARG A 557 2.61 9.64 -9.01
C ARG A 557 1.26 10.20 -9.44
N THR A 558 0.21 9.90 -8.69
CA THR A 558 -1.08 10.59 -8.79
C THR A 558 -1.00 12.02 -8.27
N ASP A 559 -1.95 12.86 -8.68
CA ASP A 559 -2.02 14.26 -8.23
C ASP A 559 -2.35 14.33 -6.73
N ASP A 560 -3.36 13.59 -6.31
CA ASP A 560 -3.75 13.41 -4.91
C ASP A 560 -2.86 12.32 -4.25
N LEU A 561 -2.23 12.70 -3.14
CA LEU A 561 -1.37 11.85 -2.32
C LEU A 561 -1.83 11.79 -0.86
N ASP A 562 -3.00 12.32 -0.52
CA ASP A 562 -3.44 12.43 0.87
C ASP A 562 -3.46 11.08 1.58
N ALA A 563 -3.94 10.03 0.89
CA ALA A 563 -3.94 8.67 1.42
C ALA A 563 -2.52 8.10 1.62
N VAL A 564 -1.55 8.50 0.80
CA VAL A 564 -0.13 8.10 0.92
C VAL A 564 0.50 8.77 2.14
N TYR A 565 0.25 10.06 2.34
CA TYR A 565 0.75 10.81 3.50
C TYR A 565 0.10 10.33 4.80
N GLN A 566 -1.22 10.11 4.82
CA GLN A 566 -1.94 9.54 5.96
C GLN A 566 -1.42 8.15 6.36
N ALA A 567 -0.87 7.41 5.41
CA ALA A 567 -0.30 6.09 5.67
C ALA A 567 1.13 6.12 6.25
N GLY A 568 1.72 7.31 6.45
CA GLY A 568 2.98 7.49 7.18
C GLY A 568 4.18 7.89 6.33
N ILE A 569 4.01 8.15 5.03
CA ILE A 569 5.06 8.80 4.22
C ILE A 569 5.05 10.30 4.54
N ASP A 570 6.21 10.91 4.77
CA ASP A 570 6.31 12.34 5.13
C ASP A 570 6.66 13.23 3.92
N LEU A 571 7.26 12.66 2.87
CA LEU A 571 7.64 13.37 1.65
C LEU A 571 7.65 12.41 0.46
N VAL A 572 7.14 12.88 -0.68
CA VAL A 572 7.19 12.15 -1.96
C VAL A 572 8.03 12.95 -2.96
N LEU A 573 9.02 12.31 -3.57
CA LEU A 573 9.94 12.90 -4.54
C LEU A 573 9.88 12.17 -5.89
N PRO A 574 9.25 12.76 -6.91
CA PRO A 574 9.38 12.28 -8.27
C PRO A 574 10.84 12.33 -8.74
N ILE A 575 11.34 11.27 -9.36
CA ILE A 575 12.76 11.16 -9.74
C ILE A 575 13.07 11.83 -11.08
N VAL A 576 12.06 12.12 -11.90
CA VAL A 576 12.24 12.70 -13.24
C VAL A 576 12.74 14.14 -13.12
N ARG A 577 13.99 14.38 -13.55
CA ARG A 577 14.69 15.68 -13.36
C ARG A 577 14.30 16.77 -14.36
N ARG A 578 13.78 16.38 -15.52
CA ARG A 578 13.44 17.25 -16.66
C ARG A 578 12.40 16.57 -17.56
N PRO A 579 11.62 17.31 -18.36
CA PRO A 579 10.74 16.70 -19.35
C PRO A 579 11.51 15.74 -20.27
N MET A 580 11.01 14.52 -20.41
CA MET A 580 11.59 13.48 -21.27
C MET A 580 10.50 12.47 -21.69
N PRO A 581 10.67 11.77 -22.84
CA PRO A 581 9.81 10.67 -23.23
C PRO A 581 9.83 9.52 -22.21
N LEU A 582 8.73 8.77 -22.09
CA LEU A 582 8.62 7.64 -21.15
C LEU A 582 9.69 6.58 -21.40
N GLU A 583 9.95 6.23 -22.66
CA GLU A 583 10.99 5.26 -23.05
C GLU A 583 12.37 5.68 -22.55
N GLN A 584 12.68 6.98 -22.65
CA GLN A 584 13.93 7.53 -22.11
C GLN A 584 13.93 7.49 -20.59
N ALA A 585 12.83 7.85 -19.93
CA ALA A 585 12.70 7.80 -18.48
C ALA A 585 12.91 6.38 -17.93
N LEU A 586 12.40 5.36 -18.62
CA LEU A 586 12.55 3.95 -18.26
C LEU A 586 13.92 3.36 -18.61
N SER A 587 14.77 4.07 -19.37
CA SER A 587 16.11 3.58 -19.66
C SER A 587 16.92 3.42 -18.35
N PRO A 588 17.69 2.33 -18.17
CA PRO A 588 18.47 2.12 -16.96
C PRO A 588 19.48 3.25 -16.67
N GLU A 589 20.01 3.89 -17.72
CA GLU A 589 20.95 5.01 -17.60
C GLU A 589 20.28 6.25 -16.99
N GLU A 590 19.14 6.68 -17.54
CA GLU A 590 18.41 7.83 -17.00
C GLU A 590 17.79 7.52 -15.64
N THR A 591 17.22 6.32 -15.43
CA THR A 591 16.69 5.93 -14.12
C THR A 591 17.78 5.90 -13.06
N ARG A 592 18.99 5.41 -13.37
CA ARG A 592 20.14 5.51 -12.46
C ARG A 592 20.45 6.96 -12.11
N ALA A 593 20.56 7.83 -13.11
CA ALA A 593 20.91 9.22 -12.89
C ALA A 593 19.82 9.97 -12.09
N ASN A 594 18.55 9.69 -12.38
CA ASN A 594 17.38 10.20 -11.67
C ASN A 594 17.35 9.74 -10.20
N LEU A 595 17.53 8.46 -9.92
CA LEU A 595 17.52 7.92 -8.55
C LEU A 595 18.70 8.39 -7.70
N ARG A 596 19.89 8.57 -8.31
CA ARG A 596 21.03 9.21 -7.63
C ARG A 596 20.70 10.63 -7.20
N THR A 597 20.14 11.43 -8.11
CA THR A 597 19.73 12.80 -7.77
C THR A 597 18.63 12.82 -6.71
N ALA A 598 17.66 11.89 -6.78
CA ALA A 598 16.60 11.78 -5.79
C ALA A 598 17.13 11.41 -4.39
N GLY A 599 18.08 10.47 -4.29
CA GLY A 599 18.73 10.11 -3.03
C GLY A 599 19.52 11.28 -2.42
N GLU A 600 20.19 12.07 -3.26
CA GLU A 600 20.86 13.30 -2.82
C GLU A 600 19.85 14.33 -2.28
N ALA A 601 18.76 14.57 -3.02
CA ALA A 601 17.71 15.51 -2.65
C ALA A 601 17.00 15.09 -1.35
N ALA A 602 16.69 13.80 -1.20
CA ALA A 602 16.07 13.25 0.00
C ALA A 602 16.94 13.48 1.24
N LEU A 603 18.25 13.20 1.17
CA LEU A 603 19.14 13.45 2.30
C LEU A 603 19.28 14.94 2.60
N ARG A 604 19.42 15.78 1.58
CA ARG A 604 19.49 17.24 1.77
C ARG A 604 18.22 17.78 2.44
N ALA A 605 17.05 17.30 2.04
CA ALA A 605 15.78 17.66 2.68
C ALA A 605 15.74 17.25 4.16
N TYR A 606 16.23 16.05 4.49
CA TYR A 606 16.37 15.60 5.87
C TYR A 606 17.34 16.50 6.68
N LEU A 607 18.50 16.86 6.12
CA LEU A 607 19.49 17.70 6.80
C LEU A 607 18.98 19.12 7.10
N LEU A 608 18.07 19.67 6.28
CA LEU A 608 17.40 20.95 6.58
C LEU A 608 16.58 20.89 7.87
N ARG A 609 16.00 19.73 8.19
CA ARG A 609 15.26 19.51 9.44
C ARG A 609 16.20 19.32 10.62
N ALA A 610 17.29 18.58 10.46
CA ALA A 610 18.24 18.25 11.53
C ALA A 610 19.13 19.44 11.97
N GLY A 611 19.22 20.49 11.14
CA GLY A 611 19.92 21.73 11.47
C GLY A 611 19.11 22.75 12.28
N ARG A 612 17.88 22.41 12.68
CA ARG A 612 17.06 23.12 13.67
C ARG A 612 17.05 22.34 14.97
#